data_AF-A0A1V2LES3-F1
#
_entry.id   AF-A0A1V2LES3-F1
#
_cell.length_a   1.000
_cell.length_b   1.000
_cell.length_c   1.000
_cell.angle_alpha   90.00
_cell.angle_beta   90.00
_cell.angle_gamma   90.00
#
_symmetry.space_group_name_H-M   'P 1'
#
loop_
_entity.id
_entity.type
_entity.pdbx_description
1 polymer ?
#
loop_
_entity_poly.entity_id
_entity_poly.type
_entity_poly.pdbx_seq_one_letter_code
_entity_poly.pdbx_strand_id
1 'polypeptide(L)'
;MSPEEIDLVDSSYVLINKAYKALTDESVRENFLKYGNPDGPNEIKHGIALPEFLINGKASPLLVLVYILLISIILPLIVGNWWYGVKSKTKNDIHVNTAHHFMKIMMNASPTKLLLVDDILHFISHAVEFKQLDDSFTPNDVYNYLKSFIDRTPSKNEKLRLKVVSLAPKLLVAFIEISAAFKNTDYTLKLVDAHRCIIQALNIEKNAVHYKFKEILQLPGVENLNINKNDPLNSNVLTLGKLLKKPNCDLNTYLQKSKDTDLDQILDYASKIPLIEPLETSFKVPGEKVISPNSSTNLSLKFLIKSPRHSSKPSVDKLSKFVIDNELHELETLENLKDPLEFVNKQPLISLPSIPPFFPDLEYIESNSGWLALLVSQRDNKIVEIPKLLNKADLSNLYLSNDDFLSSKAHVSTFKIQLQSPAPKEPGVYHFRLIIRNLIYFGSDIDIPVSMEVKENPTVDSDVYGIEDPNEDSIAGAMATLRGEPVKRFENEYESSDDEDDDDHSDTDSVDLWTDLDTDTEVEEDTLK
;
A
#
# COMPACT_ATOMS: atom_id res chain seq x y z
N MET A 1 7.27 37.93 -69.37
CA MET A 1 6.80 37.76 -67.99
C MET A 1 6.56 36.28 -67.76
N SER A 2 6.96 35.75 -66.60
CA SER A 2 6.55 34.42 -66.14
C SER A 2 5.04 34.41 -65.79
N PRO A 3 4.37 33.25 -65.71
CA PRO A 3 2.98 33.18 -65.25
C PRO A 3 2.76 33.83 -63.87
N GLU A 4 3.71 33.67 -62.96
CA GLU A 4 3.67 34.29 -61.63
C GLU A 4 3.79 35.82 -61.68
N GLU A 5 4.60 36.35 -62.60
CA GLU A 5 4.71 37.79 -62.80
C GLU A 5 3.41 38.39 -63.38
N ILE A 6 2.69 37.65 -64.21
CA ILE A 6 1.38 38.08 -64.76
C ILE A 6 0.34 38.14 -63.63
N ASP A 7 0.26 37.10 -62.79
CA ASP A 7 -0.67 37.06 -61.66
C ASP A 7 -0.39 38.18 -60.63
N LEU A 8 0.89 38.51 -60.40
CA LEU A 8 1.29 39.63 -59.54
C LEU A 8 0.90 40.99 -60.13
N VAL A 9 1.02 41.17 -61.45
CA VAL A 9 0.59 42.40 -62.13
C VAL A 9 -0.92 42.53 -62.09
N ASP A 10 -1.66 41.45 -62.34
CA ASP A 10 -3.13 41.46 -62.32
C ASP A 10 -3.68 41.73 -60.92
N SER A 11 -3.12 41.09 -59.89
CA SER A 11 -3.49 41.36 -58.50
C SER A 11 -3.16 42.79 -58.08
N SER A 12 -1.99 43.31 -58.48
CA SER A 12 -1.61 44.70 -58.23
C SER A 12 -2.55 45.68 -58.96
N TYR A 13 -2.94 45.37 -60.20
CA TYR A 13 -3.88 46.17 -60.98
C TYR A 13 -5.27 46.22 -60.32
N VAL A 14 -5.75 45.08 -59.80
CA VAL A 14 -7.01 45.02 -59.04
C VAL A 14 -6.92 45.85 -57.77
N LEU A 15 -5.82 45.79 -57.02
CA LEU A 15 -5.62 46.59 -55.82
C LEU A 15 -5.58 48.09 -56.12
N ILE A 16 -4.89 48.50 -57.19
CA ILE A 16 -4.84 49.89 -57.64
C ILE A 16 -6.23 50.39 -58.01
N ASN A 17 -7.01 49.60 -58.77
CA ASN A 17 -8.38 49.95 -59.12
C ASN A 17 -9.29 50.05 -57.89
N LYS A 18 -9.14 49.13 -56.93
CA LYS A 18 -9.86 49.16 -55.66
C LYS A 18 -9.52 50.42 -54.85
N ALA A 19 -8.23 50.77 -54.76
CA ALA A 19 -7.78 51.99 -54.10
C ALA A 19 -8.30 53.25 -54.79
N TYR A 20 -8.25 53.29 -56.13
CA TYR A 20 -8.80 54.39 -56.92
C TYR A 20 -10.31 54.57 -56.67
N LYS A 21 -11.08 53.48 -56.72
CA LYS A 21 -12.52 53.50 -56.42
C LYS A 21 -12.82 53.94 -54.99
N ALA A 22 -12.03 53.48 -54.01
CA ALA A 22 -12.16 53.90 -52.62
C ALA A 22 -11.87 55.40 -52.39
N LEU A 23 -11.07 56.04 -53.25
CA LEU A 23 -10.74 57.47 -53.16
C LEU A 23 -11.67 58.37 -53.99
N THR A 24 -12.34 57.82 -55.00
CA THR A 24 -13.14 58.60 -55.97
C THR A 24 -14.65 58.44 -55.78
N ASP A 25 -15.09 57.32 -55.21
CA ASP A 25 -16.50 57.01 -54.99
C ASP A 25 -16.83 57.07 -53.49
N GLU A 26 -17.76 57.94 -53.10
CA GLU A 26 -18.15 58.12 -51.70
C GLU A 26 -18.77 56.84 -51.11
N SER A 27 -19.46 56.04 -51.93
CA SER A 27 -20.10 54.79 -51.46
C SER A 27 -19.07 53.69 -51.15
N VAL A 28 -18.04 53.56 -51.97
CA VAL A 28 -16.93 52.62 -51.78
C VAL A 28 -16.04 53.07 -50.62
N ARG A 29 -15.87 54.38 -50.46
CA ARG A 29 -15.17 54.98 -49.33
C ARG A 29 -15.88 54.68 -48.00
N GLU A 30 -17.20 54.83 -47.94
CA GLU A 30 -17.99 54.46 -46.76
C GLU A 30 -17.87 52.97 -46.44
N ASN A 31 -17.91 52.10 -47.45
CA ASN A 31 -17.70 50.65 -47.25
C ASN A 31 -16.30 50.34 -46.72
N PHE A 32 -15.26 51.01 -47.24
CA PHE A 32 -13.90 50.85 -46.74
C PHE A 32 -13.76 51.34 -45.29
N LEU A 33 -14.36 52.48 -44.95
CA LEU A 33 -14.37 53.01 -43.58
C LEU A 33 -15.12 52.08 -42.61
N LYS A 34 -16.21 51.46 -43.07
CA LYS A 34 -17.09 50.65 -42.21
C LYS A 34 -16.64 49.20 -42.08
N TYR A 35 -16.08 48.60 -43.13
CA TYR A 35 -15.74 47.16 -43.20
C TYR A 35 -14.25 46.88 -43.39
N GLY A 36 -13.42 47.91 -43.60
CA GLY A 36 -11.97 47.78 -43.80
C GLY A 36 -11.57 47.32 -45.21
N ASN A 37 -12.53 47.15 -46.13
CA ASN A 37 -12.34 46.78 -47.52
C ASN A 37 -13.33 47.51 -48.43
N PRO A 38 -12.96 47.81 -49.69
CA PRO A 38 -13.83 48.54 -50.61
C PRO A 38 -15.04 47.73 -51.11
N ASP A 39 -15.04 46.40 -50.90
CA ASP A 39 -16.06 45.49 -51.43
C ASP A 39 -17.26 45.28 -50.48
N GLY A 40 -17.21 45.79 -49.23
CA GLY A 40 -18.26 45.61 -48.22
C GLY A 40 -18.15 44.33 -47.39
N PRO A 41 -19.19 43.97 -46.61
CA PRO A 41 -19.11 42.86 -45.65
C PRO A 41 -18.92 41.51 -46.34
N ASN A 42 -17.90 40.77 -45.93
CA ASN A 42 -17.68 39.39 -46.38
C ASN A 42 -18.58 38.44 -45.58
N GLU A 43 -19.51 37.71 -46.22
CA GLU A 43 -20.30 36.67 -45.57
C GLU A 43 -19.41 35.45 -45.25
N ILE A 44 -19.20 35.15 -43.95
CA ILE A 44 -18.49 33.94 -43.53
C ILE A 44 -19.41 32.73 -43.71
N LYS A 45 -19.22 31.98 -44.79
CA LYS A 45 -19.92 30.72 -45.03
C LYS A 45 -19.34 29.61 -44.14
N HIS A 46 -20.11 29.18 -43.15
CA HIS A 46 -19.77 28.01 -42.34
C HIS A 46 -20.14 26.74 -43.10
N GLY A 47 -19.15 25.99 -43.54
CA GLY A 47 -19.32 24.67 -44.16
C GLY A 47 -18.94 23.55 -43.18
N ILE A 48 -19.70 22.46 -43.19
CA ILE A 48 -19.32 21.20 -42.52
C ILE A 48 -18.54 20.37 -43.54
N ALA A 49 -17.37 19.85 -43.15
CA ALA A 49 -16.49 19.07 -44.03
C ALA A 49 -16.99 17.64 -44.35
N LEU A 50 -18.25 17.33 -44.03
CA LEU A 50 -18.87 16.04 -44.32
C LEU A 50 -19.42 16.04 -45.76
N PRO A 51 -19.22 14.96 -46.53
CA PRO A 51 -19.63 14.93 -47.92
C PRO A 51 -21.15 14.93 -48.04
N GLU A 52 -21.66 15.70 -49.00
CA GLU A 52 -23.09 15.98 -49.14
C GLU A 52 -23.95 14.72 -49.38
N PHE A 53 -23.39 13.68 -50.02
CA PHE A 53 -24.09 12.41 -50.24
C PHE A 53 -24.41 11.64 -48.94
N LEU A 54 -23.66 11.87 -47.86
CA LEU A 54 -23.86 11.21 -46.56
C LEU A 54 -25.09 11.78 -45.84
N ILE A 55 -25.34 13.08 -46.02
CA ILE A 55 -26.36 13.84 -45.29
C ILE A 55 -27.63 14.02 -46.15
N ASN A 56 -27.46 14.41 -47.42
CA ASN A 56 -28.56 14.73 -48.34
C ASN A 56 -28.85 13.60 -49.36
N GLY A 57 -28.08 12.52 -49.34
CA GLY A 57 -28.26 11.38 -50.26
C GLY A 57 -29.34 10.39 -49.79
N LYS A 58 -29.73 9.48 -50.69
CA LYS A 58 -30.67 8.36 -50.40
C LYS A 58 -30.18 7.42 -49.28
N ALA A 59 -28.89 7.47 -48.96
CA ALA A 59 -28.27 6.67 -47.89
C ALA A 59 -28.43 7.28 -46.48
N SER A 60 -28.88 8.54 -46.37
CA SER A 60 -29.02 9.24 -45.08
C SER A 60 -29.95 8.50 -44.08
N PRO A 61 -31.14 8.00 -44.46
CA PRO A 61 -31.97 7.19 -43.55
C PRO A 61 -31.29 5.88 -43.11
N LEU A 62 -30.49 5.27 -43.99
CA LEU A 62 -29.73 4.06 -43.67
C LEU A 62 -28.59 4.34 -42.69
N LEU A 63 -27.90 5.47 -42.84
CA LEU A 63 -26.89 5.94 -41.89
C LEU A 63 -27.50 6.15 -40.50
N VAL A 64 -28.64 6.83 -40.43
CA VAL A 64 -29.36 7.08 -39.16
C VAL A 64 -29.80 5.77 -38.52
N LEU A 65 -30.31 4.81 -39.31
CA LEU A 65 -30.69 3.49 -38.81
C LEU A 65 -29.48 2.74 -38.25
N VAL A 66 -28.34 2.72 -38.97
CA VAL A 66 -27.10 2.10 -38.48
C VAL A 66 -26.61 2.78 -37.21
N TYR A 67 -26.69 4.10 -37.12
CA TYR A 67 -26.30 4.86 -35.93
C TYR A 67 -27.19 4.50 -34.73
N ILE A 68 -28.52 4.45 -34.91
CA ILE A 68 -29.46 4.03 -33.88
C ILE A 68 -29.18 2.58 -33.48
N LEU A 69 -28.95 1.66 -34.43
CA LEU A 69 -28.63 0.27 -34.14
C LEU A 69 -27.34 0.15 -33.33
N LEU A 70 -26.31 0.90 -33.72
CA LEU A 70 -25.02 0.92 -33.02
C LEU A 70 -25.18 1.40 -31.58
N ILE A 71 -25.93 2.48 -31.35
CA ILE A 71 -26.09 3.04 -30.00
C ILE A 71 -27.12 2.28 -29.15
N SER A 72 -28.20 1.78 -29.74
CA SER A 72 -29.27 1.12 -29.00
C SER A 72 -29.04 -0.37 -28.79
N ILE A 73 -28.21 -1.04 -29.61
CA ILE A 73 -27.98 -2.48 -29.52
C ILE A 73 -26.51 -2.80 -29.28
N ILE A 74 -25.60 -2.31 -30.13
CA ILE A 74 -24.18 -2.70 -30.04
C ILE A 74 -23.57 -2.12 -28.75
N LEU A 75 -23.78 -0.84 -28.48
CA LEU A 75 -23.23 -0.18 -27.30
C LEU A 75 -23.73 -0.84 -26.00
N PRO A 76 -25.04 -1.09 -25.77
CA PRO A 76 -25.51 -1.70 -24.53
C PRO A 76 -25.06 -3.15 -24.36
N LEU A 77 -24.88 -3.92 -25.45
CA LEU A 77 -24.34 -5.28 -25.36
C LEU A 77 -22.86 -5.30 -24.97
N ILE A 78 -22.03 -4.44 -25.57
CA ILE A 78 -20.61 -4.34 -25.23
C ILE A 78 -20.44 -3.86 -23.78
N VAL A 79 -21.13 -2.77 -23.43
CA VAL A 79 -21.08 -2.20 -22.08
C VAL A 79 -21.64 -3.19 -21.06
N GLY A 80 -22.72 -3.88 -21.39
CA GLY A 80 -23.32 -4.92 -20.55
C GLY A 80 -22.34 -6.06 -20.26
N ASN A 81 -21.76 -6.65 -21.30
CA ASN A 81 -20.78 -7.75 -21.14
C ASN A 81 -19.55 -7.32 -20.34
N TRP A 82 -19.02 -6.12 -20.59
CA TRP A 82 -17.90 -5.56 -19.82
C TRP A 82 -18.29 -5.34 -18.35
N TRP A 83 -19.44 -4.71 -18.09
CA TRP A 83 -19.91 -4.40 -16.74
C TRP A 83 -20.17 -5.67 -15.92
N TYR A 84 -20.81 -6.69 -16.49
CA TYR A 84 -21.01 -7.98 -15.81
C TYR A 84 -19.68 -8.68 -15.51
N GLY A 85 -18.71 -8.60 -16.43
CA GLY A 85 -17.35 -9.10 -16.20
C GLY A 85 -16.68 -8.40 -15.02
N VAL A 86 -16.69 -7.08 -14.97
CA VAL A 86 -16.09 -6.28 -13.88
C VAL A 86 -16.82 -6.52 -12.55
N LYS A 87 -18.16 -6.53 -12.55
CA LYS A 87 -18.98 -6.74 -11.35
C LYS A 87 -18.78 -8.13 -10.73
N SER A 88 -18.42 -9.13 -11.55
CA SER A 88 -18.16 -10.50 -11.05
C SER A 88 -16.89 -10.62 -10.23
N LYS A 89 -15.99 -9.62 -10.30
CA LYS A 89 -14.68 -9.62 -9.64
C LYS A 89 -14.61 -8.56 -8.54
N THR A 90 -13.83 -8.82 -7.51
CA THR A 90 -13.52 -7.84 -6.45
C THR A 90 -12.31 -6.98 -6.84
N LYS A 91 -12.00 -5.97 -6.02
CA LYS A 91 -10.79 -5.15 -6.16
C LYS A 91 -9.49 -5.98 -6.23
N ASN A 92 -9.46 -7.14 -5.58
CA ASN A 92 -8.30 -8.04 -5.53
C ASN A 92 -8.29 -9.08 -6.65
N ASP A 93 -9.08 -8.86 -7.71
CA ASP A 93 -9.18 -9.72 -8.89
C ASP A 93 -9.51 -11.19 -8.55
N ILE A 94 -10.38 -11.39 -7.56
CA ILE A 94 -11.02 -12.67 -7.23
C ILE A 94 -12.52 -12.59 -7.49
N HIS A 95 -13.16 -13.72 -7.75
CA HIS A 95 -14.59 -13.80 -8.00
C HIS A 95 -15.39 -13.49 -6.72
N VAL A 96 -16.49 -12.74 -6.85
CA VAL A 96 -17.30 -12.30 -5.69
C VAL A 96 -17.84 -13.49 -4.88
N ASN A 97 -18.25 -14.57 -5.53
CA ASN A 97 -18.70 -15.80 -4.83
C ASN A 97 -17.58 -16.46 -4.02
N THR A 98 -16.33 -16.41 -4.48
CA THR A 98 -15.17 -16.93 -3.75
C THR A 98 -14.88 -16.06 -2.54
N ALA A 99 -14.90 -14.73 -2.70
CA ALA A 99 -14.79 -13.81 -1.58
C ALA A 99 -15.90 -14.05 -0.53
N HIS A 100 -17.14 -14.24 -0.97
CA HIS A 100 -18.26 -14.57 -0.08
C HIS A 100 -18.04 -15.91 0.66
N HIS A 101 -17.49 -16.92 0.00
CA HIS A 101 -17.13 -18.19 0.63
C HIS A 101 -16.07 -17.99 1.73
N PHE A 102 -15.01 -17.23 1.46
CA PHE A 102 -13.98 -16.91 2.46
C PHE A 102 -14.53 -16.11 3.64
N MET A 103 -15.39 -15.12 3.39
CA MET A 103 -16.10 -14.39 4.44
C MET A 103 -16.94 -15.33 5.31
N LYS A 104 -17.68 -16.27 4.70
CA LYS A 104 -18.48 -17.26 5.44
C LYS A 104 -17.63 -18.17 6.32
N ILE A 105 -16.44 -18.56 5.87
CA ILE A 105 -15.50 -19.33 6.70
C ILE A 105 -15.06 -18.51 7.91
N MET A 106 -14.68 -17.23 7.71
CA MET A 106 -14.26 -16.35 8.81
C MET A 106 -15.38 -16.07 9.81
N MET A 107 -16.62 -15.89 9.35
CA MET A 107 -17.78 -15.70 10.23
C MET A 107 -18.09 -16.93 11.09
N ASN A 108 -17.78 -18.12 10.60
CA ASN A 108 -17.98 -19.39 11.31
C ASN A 108 -16.70 -19.92 11.95
N ALA A 109 -15.62 -19.12 11.98
CA ALA A 109 -14.34 -19.52 12.54
C ALA A 109 -14.48 -19.72 14.06
N SER A 110 -14.31 -20.96 14.52
CA SER A 110 -14.32 -21.26 15.94
C SER A 110 -12.91 -21.16 16.53
N PRO A 111 -12.73 -20.54 17.70
CA PRO A 111 -11.42 -20.43 18.35
C PRO A 111 -10.93 -21.78 18.91
N THR A 112 -11.81 -22.76 19.07
CA THR A 112 -11.49 -24.08 19.64
C THR A 112 -10.83 -25.01 18.62
N LYS A 113 -11.08 -24.82 17.32
CA LYS A 113 -10.50 -25.67 16.27
C LYS A 113 -9.10 -25.15 15.97
N LEU A 114 -8.09 -26.01 16.17
CA LEU A 114 -6.74 -25.74 15.68
C LEU A 114 -6.77 -25.73 14.15
N LEU A 115 -6.41 -24.58 13.56
CA LEU A 115 -6.36 -24.42 12.12
C LEU A 115 -5.07 -25.03 11.55
N LEU A 116 -5.23 -25.95 10.61
CA LEU A 116 -4.15 -26.59 9.88
C LEU A 116 -4.02 -26.05 8.46
N VAL A 117 -2.87 -26.24 7.84
CA VAL A 117 -2.64 -25.95 6.41
C VAL A 117 -3.60 -26.79 5.55
N ASP A 118 -3.88 -28.02 5.96
CA ASP A 118 -4.83 -28.89 5.24
C ASP A 118 -6.27 -28.35 5.25
N ASP A 119 -6.70 -27.74 6.36
CA ASP A 119 -8.00 -27.07 6.43
C ASP A 119 -8.05 -25.90 5.44
N ILE A 120 -6.97 -25.12 5.35
CA ILE A 120 -6.85 -23.99 4.43
C ILE A 120 -6.88 -24.46 2.97
N LEU A 121 -6.16 -25.53 2.64
CA LEU A 121 -6.19 -26.12 1.29
C LEU A 121 -7.60 -26.58 0.92
N HIS A 122 -8.35 -27.12 1.87
CA HIS A 122 -9.75 -27.50 1.68
C HIS A 122 -10.66 -26.27 1.51
N PHE A 123 -10.43 -25.18 2.23
CA PHE A 123 -11.18 -23.93 2.07
C PHE A 123 -10.98 -23.30 0.70
N ILE A 124 -9.72 -23.21 0.24
CA ILE A 124 -9.45 -22.62 -1.08
C ILE A 124 -9.95 -23.52 -2.22
N SER A 125 -10.01 -24.85 -2.02
CA SER A 125 -10.45 -25.76 -3.09
C SER A 125 -11.90 -25.56 -3.55
N HIS A 126 -12.71 -24.86 -2.75
CA HIS A 126 -14.09 -24.49 -3.07
C HIS A 126 -14.20 -23.19 -3.90
N ALA A 127 -13.08 -22.56 -4.26
CA ALA A 127 -13.05 -21.34 -5.05
C ALA A 127 -13.58 -21.55 -6.48
N VAL A 128 -14.38 -20.59 -6.96
CA VAL A 128 -15.01 -20.63 -8.29
C VAL A 128 -13.99 -20.56 -9.42
N GLU A 129 -12.86 -19.92 -9.19
CA GLU A 129 -11.78 -19.73 -10.16
C GLU A 129 -11.17 -21.07 -10.59
N PHE A 130 -11.14 -22.07 -9.71
CA PHE A 130 -10.73 -23.43 -10.09
C PHE A 130 -11.73 -24.09 -11.03
N LYS A 131 -13.02 -23.84 -10.84
CA LYS A 131 -14.06 -24.34 -11.76
C LYS A 131 -14.02 -23.63 -13.11
N GLN A 132 -13.65 -22.35 -13.15
CA GLN A 132 -13.42 -21.62 -14.40
C GLN A 132 -12.23 -22.16 -15.21
N LEU A 133 -11.27 -22.81 -14.54
CA LEU A 133 -10.13 -23.45 -15.21
C LEU A 133 -10.55 -24.74 -15.93
N ASP A 134 -11.41 -25.53 -15.30
CA ASP A 134 -12.01 -26.75 -15.84
C ASP A 134 -13.35 -27.03 -15.14
N ASP A 135 -14.44 -27.01 -15.91
CA ASP A 135 -15.80 -27.22 -15.40
C ASP A 135 -16.00 -28.60 -14.75
N SER A 136 -15.13 -29.58 -15.07
CA SER A 136 -15.19 -30.93 -14.53
C SER A 136 -14.63 -31.06 -13.11
N PHE A 137 -13.92 -30.05 -12.61
CA PHE A 137 -13.28 -30.13 -11.29
C PHE A 137 -14.29 -30.15 -10.15
N THR A 138 -14.13 -31.14 -9.26
CA THR A 138 -14.74 -31.10 -7.95
C THR A 138 -13.79 -30.46 -6.93
N PRO A 139 -14.30 -29.84 -5.84
CA PRO A 139 -13.44 -29.28 -4.80
C PRO A 139 -12.46 -30.30 -4.17
N ASN A 140 -12.83 -31.58 -4.16
CA ASN A 140 -11.97 -32.65 -3.65
C ASN A 140 -10.80 -32.93 -4.61
N ASP A 141 -11.02 -32.86 -5.92
CA ASP A 141 -9.96 -33.04 -6.92
C ASP A 141 -8.92 -31.92 -6.81
N VAL A 142 -9.39 -30.68 -6.68
CA VAL A 142 -8.53 -29.50 -6.46
C VAL A 142 -7.72 -29.65 -5.17
N TYR A 143 -8.37 -30.04 -4.06
CA TYR A 143 -7.69 -30.32 -2.80
C TYR A 143 -6.60 -31.39 -2.97
N ASN A 144 -6.91 -32.50 -3.64
CA ASN A 144 -5.94 -33.57 -3.89
C ASN A 144 -4.77 -33.10 -4.76
N TYR A 145 -5.01 -32.26 -5.77
CA TYR A 145 -3.94 -31.66 -6.57
C TYR A 145 -3.02 -30.79 -5.73
N LEU A 146 -3.57 -29.89 -4.92
CA LEU A 146 -2.80 -29.02 -4.02
C LEU A 146 -2.02 -29.84 -2.99
N LYS A 147 -2.67 -30.83 -2.37
CA LYS A 147 -2.06 -31.72 -1.39
C LYS A 147 -0.93 -32.54 -2.01
N SER A 148 -1.16 -33.14 -3.17
CA SER A 148 -0.14 -33.92 -3.88
C SER A 148 1.09 -33.07 -4.24
N PHE A 149 0.89 -31.79 -4.54
CA PHE A 149 1.94 -30.85 -4.87
C PHE A 149 2.81 -30.52 -3.65
N ILE A 150 2.21 -30.14 -2.51
CA ILE A 150 2.98 -29.84 -1.28
C ILE A 150 3.67 -31.08 -0.69
N ASP A 151 3.13 -32.28 -0.94
CA ASP A 151 3.74 -33.55 -0.53
C ASP A 151 4.76 -34.08 -1.56
N ARG A 152 4.93 -33.38 -2.69
CA ARG A 152 5.82 -33.77 -3.81
C ARG A 152 5.55 -35.17 -4.36
N THR A 153 4.29 -35.61 -4.33
CA THR A 153 3.87 -36.92 -4.88
C THR A 153 3.45 -36.76 -6.34
N PRO A 154 3.70 -37.73 -7.25
CA PRO A 154 3.33 -37.58 -8.65
C PRO A 154 1.81 -37.61 -8.85
N SER A 155 1.30 -36.74 -9.73
CA SER A 155 -0.10 -36.69 -10.13
C SER A 155 -0.32 -37.37 -11.49
N LYS A 156 -1.52 -37.90 -11.74
CA LYS A 156 -1.91 -38.43 -13.06
C LYS A 156 -1.89 -37.34 -14.15
N ASN A 157 -2.32 -36.13 -13.80
CA ASN A 157 -2.44 -34.99 -14.70
C ASN A 157 -1.58 -33.82 -14.20
N GLU A 158 -0.29 -33.85 -14.50
CA GLU A 158 0.67 -32.85 -14.02
C GLU A 158 0.35 -31.43 -14.51
N LYS A 159 -0.01 -31.28 -15.79
CA LYS A 159 -0.32 -29.98 -16.38
C LYS A 159 -1.49 -29.28 -15.69
N LEU A 160 -2.53 -30.02 -15.33
CA LEU A 160 -3.69 -29.47 -14.63
C LEU A 160 -3.33 -29.12 -13.18
N ARG A 161 -2.55 -29.98 -12.51
CA ARG A 161 -2.04 -29.70 -11.18
C ARG A 161 -1.27 -28.39 -11.13
N LEU A 162 -0.33 -28.17 -12.06
CA LEU A 162 0.46 -26.94 -12.09
C LEU A 162 -0.39 -25.69 -12.33
N LYS A 163 -1.43 -25.77 -13.15
CA LYS A 163 -2.39 -24.65 -13.34
C LYS A 163 -3.22 -24.35 -12.09
N VAL A 164 -3.59 -25.39 -11.33
CA VAL A 164 -4.27 -25.21 -10.04
C VAL A 164 -3.31 -24.58 -9.03
N VAL A 165 -2.07 -25.05 -8.99
CA VAL A 165 -1.03 -24.54 -8.09
C VAL A 165 -0.67 -23.09 -8.39
N SER A 166 -0.57 -22.68 -9.66
CA SER A 166 -0.25 -21.29 -10.02
C SER A 166 -1.32 -20.30 -9.56
N LEU A 167 -2.59 -20.71 -9.53
CA LEU A 167 -3.71 -19.87 -9.14
C LEU A 167 -3.88 -19.75 -7.61
N ALA A 168 -3.49 -20.78 -6.85
CA ALA A 168 -3.76 -20.88 -5.41
C ALA A 168 -3.15 -19.73 -4.57
N PRO A 169 -1.91 -19.27 -4.79
CA PRO A 169 -1.33 -18.17 -4.03
C PRO A 169 -2.12 -16.86 -4.10
N LYS A 170 -2.64 -16.52 -5.29
CA LYS A 170 -3.49 -15.34 -5.48
C LYS A 170 -4.75 -15.39 -4.60
N LEU A 171 -5.38 -16.56 -4.54
CA LEU A 171 -6.56 -16.77 -3.68
C LEU A 171 -6.20 -16.69 -2.20
N LEU A 172 -5.02 -17.20 -1.81
CA LEU A 172 -4.53 -17.13 -0.43
C LEU A 172 -4.23 -15.69 0.00
N VAL A 173 -3.60 -14.87 -0.85
CA VAL A 173 -3.38 -13.44 -0.55
C VAL A 173 -4.70 -12.71 -0.33
N ALA A 174 -5.69 -12.94 -1.20
CA ALA A 174 -7.01 -12.35 -1.00
C ALA A 174 -7.69 -12.86 0.29
N PHE A 175 -7.49 -14.12 0.65
CA PHE A 175 -8.02 -14.67 1.90
C PHE A 175 -7.31 -14.11 3.13
N ILE A 176 -5.99 -13.86 3.06
CA ILE A 176 -5.22 -13.18 4.11
C ILE A 176 -5.81 -11.80 4.41
N GLU A 177 -6.12 -11.01 3.38
CA GLU A 177 -6.73 -9.69 3.55
C GLU A 177 -8.13 -9.76 4.19
N ILE A 178 -8.96 -10.71 3.74
CA ILE A 178 -10.28 -10.95 4.35
C ILE A 178 -10.12 -11.35 5.82
N SER A 179 -9.26 -12.31 6.12
CA SER A 179 -9.00 -12.77 7.49
C SER A 179 -8.51 -11.64 8.39
N ALA A 180 -7.64 -10.77 7.86
CA ALA A 180 -7.13 -9.62 8.60
C ALA A 180 -8.21 -8.56 8.85
N ALA A 181 -9.15 -8.36 7.92
CA ALA A 181 -10.31 -7.49 8.15
C ALA A 181 -11.22 -8.00 9.29
N PHE A 182 -11.30 -9.32 9.49
CA PHE A 182 -11.95 -9.93 10.67
C PHE A 182 -11.12 -9.84 11.96
N LYS A 183 -9.92 -9.23 11.89
CA LYS A 183 -8.98 -9.06 13.02
C LYS A 183 -8.53 -10.37 13.66
N ASN A 184 -8.53 -11.47 12.90
CA ASN A 184 -8.11 -12.79 13.39
C ASN A 184 -6.64 -13.06 13.04
N THR A 185 -5.76 -12.93 14.03
CA THR A 185 -4.30 -13.08 13.85
C THR A 185 -3.91 -14.52 13.49
N ASP A 186 -4.46 -15.52 14.18
CA ASP A 186 -4.06 -16.92 14.03
C ASP A 186 -4.39 -17.46 12.63
N TYR A 187 -5.59 -17.14 12.12
CA TYR A 187 -5.99 -17.50 10.75
C TYR A 187 -5.07 -16.84 9.73
N THR A 188 -4.77 -15.56 9.90
CA THR A 188 -3.93 -14.79 8.99
C THR A 188 -2.52 -15.37 8.92
N LEU A 189 -1.92 -15.72 10.06
CA LEU A 189 -0.59 -16.33 10.11
C LEU A 189 -0.58 -17.72 9.46
N LYS A 190 -1.61 -18.54 9.69
CA LYS A 190 -1.72 -19.86 9.07
C LYS A 190 -1.97 -19.80 7.57
N LEU A 191 -2.71 -18.80 7.08
CA LEU A 191 -2.86 -18.54 5.64
C LEU A 191 -1.52 -18.18 4.99
N VAL A 192 -0.67 -17.42 5.68
CA VAL A 192 0.69 -17.13 5.22
C VAL A 192 1.56 -18.39 5.20
N ASP A 193 1.47 -19.25 6.22
CA ASP A 193 2.16 -20.55 6.21
C ASP A 193 1.71 -21.41 5.02
N ALA A 194 0.40 -21.52 4.78
CA ALA A 194 -0.15 -22.25 3.63
C ALA A 194 0.33 -21.68 2.29
N HIS A 195 0.39 -20.35 2.17
CA HIS A 195 0.93 -19.68 0.98
C HIS A 195 2.37 -20.12 0.69
N ARG A 196 3.26 -20.06 1.69
CA ARG A 196 4.66 -20.50 1.55
C ARG A 196 4.78 -21.99 1.28
N CYS A 197 3.94 -22.82 1.90
CA CYS A 197 3.91 -24.26 1.66
C CYS A 197 3.64 -24.57 0.19
N ILE A 198 2.76 -23.81 -0.46
CA ILE A 198 2.54 -23.90 -1.90
C ILE A 198 3.76 -23.38 -2.67
N ILE A 199 4.29 -22.19 -2.36
CA ILE A 199 5.45 -21.66 -3.11
C ILE A 199 6.69 -22.58 -3.02
N GLN A 200 6.98 -23.15 -1.85
CA GLN A 200 8.15 -24.03 -1.64
C GLN A 200 7.86 -25.52 -1.92
N ALA A 201 6.63 -25.86 -2.31
CA ALA A 201 6.13 -27.24 -2.41
C ALA A 201 6.55 -28.08 -1.18
N LEU A 202 6.22 -27.59 0.02
CA LEU A 202 6.63 -28.18 1.29
C LEU A 202 5.46 -28.29 2.26
N ASN A 203 5.03 -29.51 2.56
CA ASN A 203 4.10 -29.78 3.65
C ASN A 203 4.82 -29.73 5.01
N ILE A 204 4.65 -28.64 5.76
CA ILE A 204 5.24 -28.47 7.09
C ILE A 204 4.52 -29.27 8.18
N GLU A 205 3.27 -29.67 7.96
CA GLU A 205 2.43 -30.38 8.93
C GLU A 205 2.40 -31.90 8.70
N LYS A 206 3.12 -32.41 7.69
CA LYS A 206 3.23 -33.84 7.39
C LYS A 206 3.67 -34.66 8.61
N ASN A 207 4.70 -34.18 9.31
CA ASN A 207 5.32 -34.83 10.47
C ASN A 207 6.03 -33.77 11.34
N ALA A 208 6.26 -34.08 12.63
CA ALA A 208 6.99 -33.18 13.54
C ALA A 208 8.40 -32.79 13.05
N VAL A 209 9.04 -33.69 12.28
CA VAL A 209 10.34 -33.43 11.63
C VAL A 209 10.21 -32.33 10.57
N HIS A 210 9.19 -32.39 9.71
CA HIS A 210 8.99 -31.38 8.66
C HIS A 210 8.79 -29.99 9.26
N TYR A 211 8.00 -29.90 10.32
CA TYR A 211 7.79 -28.64 11.02
C TYR A 211 9.09 -28.07 11.60
N LYS A 212 9.90 -28.93 12.24
CA LYS A 212 11.16 -28.54 12.90
C LYS A 212 12.26 -28.13 11.91
N PHE A 213 12.33 -28.78 10.75
CA PHE A 213 13.40 -28.60 9.76
C PHE A 213 12.93 -27.91 8.46
N LYS A 214 11.80 -27.19 8.51
CA LYS A 214 11.21 -26.50 7.35
C LYS A 214 12.17 -25.57 6.61
N GLU A 215 13.08 -24.91 7.34
CA GLU A 215 14.09 -24.02 6.75
C GLU A 215 15.13 -24.74 5.88
N ILE A 216 15.39 -26.02 6.17
CA ILE A 216 16.38 -26.82 5.43
C ILE A 216 15.69 -27.61 4.31
N LEU A 217 14.47 -28.11 4.55
CA LEU A 217 13.70 -28.89 3.57
C LEU A 217 13.19 -28.08 2.37
N GLN A 218 13.20 -26.75 2.47
CA GLN A 218 12.91 -25.85 1.34
C GLN A 218 14.07 -25.75 0.32
N LEU A 219 15.28 -26.22 0.68
CA LEU A 219 16.44 -26.13 -0.20
C LEU A 219 16.30 -27.06 -1.42
N PRO A 220 16.83 -26.67 -2.59
CA PRO A 220 16.77 -27.49 -3.80
C PRO A 220 17.51 -28.81 -3.59
N GLY A 221 16.97 -29.90 -4.15
CA GLY A 221 17.60 -31.22 -4.09
C GLY A 221 17.61 -31.90 -2.71
N VAL A 222 16.98 -31.30 -1.69
CA VAL A 222 16.81 -31.88 -0.35
C VAL A 222 15.41 -32.47 -0.23
N GLU A 223 15.31 -33.79 -0.33
CA GLU A 223 14.02 -34.51 -0.24
C GLU A 223 13.72 -34.95 1.19
N ASN A 224 14.71 -35.51 1.86
CA ASN A 224 14.64 -35.99 3.23
C ASN A 224 15.95 -35.63 3.96
N LEU A 225 15.91 -35.66 5.29
CA LEU A 225 17.08 -35.42 6.12
C LEU A 225 17.48 -36.70 6.84
N ASN A 226 18.78 -37.00 6.87
CA ASN A 226 19.29 -38.11 7.66
C ASN A 226 19.37 -37.73 9.14
N ILE A 227 18.25 -37.88 9.85
CA ILE A 227 18.18 -37.54 11.28
C ILE A 227 18.45 -38.81 12.08
N ASN A 228 19.73 -39.09 12.33
CA ASN A 228 20.11 -40.09 13.32
C ASN A 228 19.69 -39.61 14.71
N LYS A 229 18.64 -40.22 15.29
CA LYS A 229 18.18 -39.91 16.66
C LYS A 229 19.27 -40.16 17.73
N ASN A 230 20.27 -40.99 17.40
CA ASN A 230 21.37 -41.36 18.29
C ASN A 230 22.59 -40.43 18.16
N ASP A 231 22.61 -39.52 17.19
CA ASP A 231 23.72 -38.57 16.97
C ASP A 231 23.23 -37.13 17.23
N PRO A 232 23.51 -36.56 18.42
CA PRO A 232 23.00 -35.25 18.81
C PRO A 232 23.51 -34.10 17.92
N LEU A 233 24.63 -34.29 17.20
CA LEU A 233 25.24 -33.27 16.34
C LEU A 233 24.41 -32.99 15.06
N ASN A 234 23.87 -34.04 14.43
CA ASN A 234 23.03 -33.92 13.23
C ASN A 234 21.64 -33.31 13.54
N SER A 235 21.15 -33.53 14.76
CA SER A 235 19.81 -33.09 15.17
C SER A 235 19.67 -31.58 15.46
N ASN A 236 20.80 -30.85 15.49
CA ASN A 236 20.88 -29.46 15.96
C ASN A 236 20.99 -28.39 14.87
N VAL A 237 21.18 -28.78 13.60
CA VAL A 237 21.19 -27.86 12.44
C VAL A 237 19.76 -27.64 11.97
N LEU A 238 19.05 -26.73 12.65
CA LEU A 238 17.64 -26.45 12.36
C LEU A 238 17.44 -25.28 11.39
N THR A 239 18.36 -24.30 11.43
CA THR A 239 18.22 -23.03 10.74
C THR A 239 19.28 -22.83 9.67
N LEU A 240 18.98 -22.01 8.66
CA LEU A 240 19.93 -21.68 7.59
C LEU A 240 21.24 -21.10 8.13
N GLY A 241 21.17 -20.28 9.18
CA GLY A 241 22.36 -19.71 9.81
C GLY A 241 23.29 -20.75 10.45
N LYS A 242 22.72 -21.80 11.07
CA LYS A 242 23.53 -22.91 11.62
C LYS A 242 24.13 -23.76 10.51
N LEU A 243 23.39 -23.96 9.41
CA LEU A 243 23.86 -24.70 8.24
C LEU A 243 25.11 -24.05 7.63
N LEU A 244 25.13 -22.72 7.50
CA LEU A 244 26.19 -22.01 6.79
C LEU A 244 27.39 -21.59 7.64
N LYS A 245 27.23 -21.33 8.95
CA LYS A 245 28.31 -20.75 9.78
C LYS A 245 29.22 -21.79 10.42
N LYS A 246 28.62 -22.82 11.04
CA LYS A 246 29.32 -23.84 11.83
C LYS A 246 28.54 -25.16 11.73
N PRO A 247 28.60 -25.86 10.60
CA PRO A 247 27.99 -27.17 10.50
C PRO A 247 28.71 -28.11 11.47
N ASN A 248 27.97 -28.63 12.44
CA ASN A 248 28.48 -29.61 13.41
C ASN A 248 28.47 -31.05 12.85
N CYS A 249 28.05 -31.21 11.59
CA CYS A 249 27.83 -32.47 10.92
C CYS A 249 28.45 -32.46 9.52
N ASP A 250 28.72 -33.66 8.99
CA ASP A 250 29.02 -33.80 7.57
C ASP A 250 27.76 -33.52 6.73
N LEU A 251 27.82 -32.42 5.96
CA LEU A 251 26.70 -31.90 5.20
C LEU A 251 26.22 -32.85 4.10
N ASN A 252 27.13 -33.62 3.49
CA ASN A 252 26.76 -34.55 2.43
C ASN A 252 25.89 -35.69 2.98
N THR A 253 26.26 -36.23 4.15
CA THR A 253 25.50 -37.28 4.82
C THR A 253 24.17 -36.76 5.39
N TYR A 254 24.17 -35.52 5.89
CA TYR A 254 23.00 -34.90 6.53
C TYR A 254 21.88 -34.55 5.54
N LEU A 255 22.22 -33.86 4.44
CA LEU A 255 21.22 -33.31 3.50
C LEU A 255 20.61 -34.36 2.55
N GLN A 256 21.12 -35.60 2.53
CA GLN A 256 20.68 -36.68 1.61
C GLN A 256 20.34 -36.16 0.21
N LYS A 257 21.27 -35.40 -0.38
CA LYS A 257 21.06 -34.68 -1.64
C LYS A 257 20.70 -35.62 -2.79
N SER A 258 19.86 -35.13 -3.69
CA SER A 258 19.61 -35.78 -4.99
C SER A 258 20.92 -35.94 -5.79
N LYS A 259 20.99 -36.95 -6.66
CA LYS A 259 22.19 -37.22 -7.48
C LYS A 259 22.56 -36.06 -8.42
N ASP A 260 21.57 -35.25 -8.78
CA ASP A 260 21.71 -34.21 -9.80
C ASP A 260 22.06 -32.83 -9.22
N THR A 261 22.05 -32.67 -7.89
CA THR A 261 22.31 -31.37 -7.23
C THR A 261 23.60 -31.41 -6.41
N ASP A 262 24.51 -30.48 -6.69
CA ASP A 262 25.76 -30.35 -5.95
C ASP A 262 25.59 -29.63 -4.62
N LEU A 263 26.47 -29.95 -3.65
CA LEU A 263 26.43 -29.32 -2.33
C LEU A 263 26.66 -27.81 -2.43
N ASP A 264 27.59 -27.38 -3.28
CA ASP A 264 27.93 -25.96 -3.45
C ASP A 264 26.75 -25.15 -4.00
N GLN A 265 25.94 -25.73 -4.88
CA GLN A 265 24.73 -25.10 -5.40
C GLN A 265 23.68 -24.93 -4.29
N ILE A 266 23.51 -25.93 -3.42
CA ILE A 266 22.61 -25.85 -2.26
C ILE A 266 23.07 -24.75 -1.29
N LEU A 267 24.37 -24.69 -1.01
CA LEU A 267 24.96 -23.70 -0.10
C LEU A 267 24.92 -22.28 -0.68
N ASP A 268 25.11 -22.13 -1.99
CA ASP A 268 24.94 -20.86 -2.69
C ASP A 268 23.49 -20.39 -2.64
N TYR A 269 22.53 -21.27 -2.99
CA TYR A 269 21.10 -21.00 -2.87
C TYR A 269 20.71 -20.58 -1.46
N ALA A 270 21.14 -21.35 -0.45
CA ALA A 270 20.88 -21.06 0.96
C ALA A 270 21.45 -19.70 1.39
N SER A 271 22.61 -19.31 0.87
CA SER A 271 23.24 -18.03 1.21
C SER A 271 22.51 -16.81 0.65
N LYS A 272 21.73 -17.00 -0.42
CA LYS A 272 21.00 -15.94 -1.13
C LYS A 272 19.58 -15.73 -0.61
N ILE A 273 19.10 -16.55 0.33
CA ILE A 273 17.78 -16.38 0.95
C ILE A 273 17.81 -15.13 1.84
N PRO A 274 16.98 -14.10 1.58
CA PRO A 274 17.02 -12.87 2.36
C PRO A 274 16.46 -13.07 3.77
N LEU A 275 17.24 -12.69 4.79
CA LEU A 275 16.78 -12.63 6.18
C LEU A 275 16.61 -11.18 6.61
N ILE A 276 15.42 -10.83 7.09
CA ILE A 276 15.14 -9.50 7.65
C ILE A 276 15.69 -9.39 9.08
N GLU A 277 16.44 -8.32 9.36
CA GLU A 277 17.01 -8.02 10.67
C GLU A 277 16.63 -6.58 11.08
N PRO A 278 15.82 -6.40 12.14
CA PRO A 278 15.40 -5.07 12.57
C PRO A 278 16.54 -4.30 13.27
N LEU A 279 16.65 -3.01 12.97
CA LEU A 279 17.55 -2.08 13.64
C LEU A 279 16.79 -1.21 14.63
N GLU A 280 15.81 -0.45 14.14
CA GLU A 280 14.98 0.46 14.92
C GLU A 280 13.52 0.28 14.51
N THR A 281 12.60 0.29 15.48
CA THR A 281 11.16 0.26 15.23
C THR A 281 10.50 1.25 16.18
N SER A 282 9.89 2.30 15.63
CA SER A 282 9.31 3.38 16.42
C SER A 282 8.09 3.96 15.73
N PHE A 283 7.13 4.46 16.52
CA PHE A 283 6.03 5.27 16.02
C PHE A 283 6.51 6.72 15.91
N LYS A 284 6.19 7.37 14.79
CA LYS A 284 6.58 8.76 14.49
C LYS A 284 5.38 9.52 13.94
N VAL A 285 5.27 10.78 14.32
CA VAL A 285 4.33 11.74 13.73
C VAL A 285 5.15 12.68 12.84
N PRO A 286 4.82 12.85 11.54
CA PRO A 286 5.55 13.77 10.68
C PRO A 286 5.53 15.19 11.25
N GLY A 287 6.71 15.77 11.48
CA GLY A 287 6.86 17.15 11.97
C GLY A 287 6.78 17.32 13.50
N GLU A 288 6.45 16.28 14.26
CA GLU A 288 6.39 16.32 15.72
C GLU A 288 7.41 15.35 16.35
N LYS A 289 8.10 15.80 17.40
CA LYS A 289 9.06 14.96 18.16
C LYS A 289 8.38 13.99 19.12
N VAL A 290 7.16 14.31 19.53
CA VAL A 290 6.39 13.59 20.53
C VAL A 290 5.06 13.19 19.90
N ILE A 291 4.53 12.03 20.29
CA ILE A 291 3.23 11.56 19.78
C ILE A 291 2.14 12.18 20.64
N SER A 292 1.45 13.17 20.06
CA SER A 292 0.33 13.85 20.70
C SER A 292 -0.97 13.03 20.63
N PRO A 293 -1.91 13.19 21.58
CA PRO A 293 -3.21 12.53 21.52
C PRO A 293 -3.98 12.86 20.22
N ASN A 294 -4.70 11.88 19.67
CA ASN A 294 -5.44 11.99 18.39
C ASN A 294 -4.59 12.31 17.13
N SER A 295 -3.26 12.29 17.21
CA SER A 295 -2.40 12.51 16.04
C SER A 295 -2.40 11.33 15.07
N SER A 296 -2.14 11.60 13.79
CA SER A 296 -1.94 10.57 12.77
C SER A 296 -0.51 10.00 12.89
N THR A 297 -0.39 8.75 13.34
CA THR A 297 0.91 8.12 13.59
C THR A 297 1.32 7.22 12.43
N ASN A 298 2.64 7.18 12.18
CA ASN A 298 3.26 6.24 11.26
C ASN A 298 4.17 5.31 12.04
N LEU A 299 4.02 4.00 11.85
CA LEU A 299 5.00 3.03 12.30
C LEU A 299 6.17 3.01 11.31
N SER A 300 7.38 3.29 11.80
CA SER A 300 8.61 3.27 11.03
C SER A 300 9.50 2.11 11.47
N LEU A 301 9.79 1.19 10.55
CA LEU A 301 10.75 0.11 10.72
C LEU A 301 12.00 0.41 9.87
N LYS A 302 13.14 0.53 10.53
CA LYS A 302 14.47 0.54 9.91
C LYS A 302 15.08 -0.85 10.06
N PHE A 303 15.49 -1.45 8.95
CA PHE A 303 15.95 -2.84 8.95
C PHE A 303 17.06 -3.07 7.92
N LEU A 304 17.77 -4.17 8.11
CA LEU A 304 18.76 -4.69 7.18
C LEU A 304 18.25 -6.00 6.60
N ILE A 305 18.58 -6.25 5.34
CA ILE A 305 18.47 -7.59 4.76
C ILE A 305 19.85 -8.22 4.82
N LYS A 306 19.97 -9.38 5.46
CA LYS A 306 21.23 -10.11 5.62
C LYS A 306 21.16 -11.50 5.00
N SER A 307 22.31 -12.02 4.61
CA SER A 307 22.48 -13.42 4.24
C SER A 307 22.47 -14.29 5.50
N PRO A 308 22.01 -15.55 5.44
CA PRO A 308 22.16 -16.49 6.54
C PRO A 308 23.63 -16.76 6.91
N ARG A 309 24.59 -16.43 6.02
CA ARG A 309 26.03 -16.47 6.31
C ARG A 309 26.45 -15.43 7.35
N HIS A 310 25.79 -14.28 7.40
CA HIS A 310 26.19 -13.17 8.28
C HIS A 310 25.88 -13.49 9.74
N SER A 311 26.90 -13.32 10.59
CA SER A 311 26.92 -13.77 11.98
C SER A 311 25.91 -13.04 12.87
N SER A 312 25.95 -11.71 12.91
CA SER A 312 25.13 -10.83 13.75
C SER A 312 24.75 -9.54 13.03
N LYS A 313 23.87 -8.73 13.63
CA LYS A 313 23.61 -7.36 13.17
C LYS A 313 24.80 -6.43 13.44
N PRO A 314 25.07 -5.45 12.56
CA PRO A 314 26.05 -4.40 12.84
C PRO A 314 25.56 -3.51 13.99
N SER A 315 26.51 -3.00 14.78
CA SER A 315 26.23 -1.92 15.73
C SER A 315 25.97 -0.63 14.95
N VAL A 316 25.00 0.19 15.37
CA VAL A 316 24.65 1.44 14.68
C VAL A 316 25.87 2.35 14.54
N ASP A 317 26.72 2.43 15.57
CA ASP A 317 27.95 3.24 15.56
C ASP A 317 29.01 2.81 14.53
N LYS A 318 28.91 1.58 14.03
CA LYS A 318 29.83 1.04 13.01
C LYS A 318 29.34 1.32 11.59
N LEU A 319 28.09 1.76 11.41
CA LEU A 319 27.60 2.14 10.09
C LEU A 319 28.32 3.41 9.61
N SER A 320 28.48 3.55 8.30
CA SER A 320 29.05 4.78 7.75
C SER A 320 28.15 5.97 8.10
N LYS A 321 28.75 7.15 8.34
CA LYS A 321 27.98 8.38 8.61
C LYS A 321 26.96 8.68 7.50
N PHE A 322 27.31 8.39 6.25
CA PHE A 322 26.41 8.52 5.10
C PHE A 322 25.13 7.69 5.26
N VAL A 323 25.26 6.42 5.67
CA VAL A 323 24.12 5.52 5.91
C VAL A 323 23.30 6.02 7.10
N ILE A 324 23.96 6.49 8.16
CA ILE A 324 23.29 7.02 9.35
C ILE A 324 22.48 8.26 9.01
N ASP A 325 23.05 9.22 8.28
CA ASP A 325 22.43 10.53 8.03
C ASP A 325 21.39 10.52 6.89
N ASN A 326 21.48 9.59 5.94
CA ASN A 326 20.57 9.53 4.79
C ASN A 326 19.56 8.38 4.84
N GLU A 327 19.95 7.22 5.39
CA GLU A 327 19.12 6.01 5.37
C GLU A 327 18.45 5.77 6.73
N LEU A 328 19.18 5.95 7.84
CA LEU A 328 18.67 5.74 9.19
C LEU A 328 17.88 6.96 9.71
N HIS A 329 18.53 8.12 9.82
CA HIS A 329 17.88 9.39 10.13
C HIS A 329 17.34 9.98 8.84
N GLU A 330 16.02 10.11 8.75
CA GLU A 330 15.40 10.69 7.58
C GLU A 330 15.53 12.20 7.64
N LEU A 331 16.06 12.81 6.57
CA LEU A 331 16.09 14.26 6.45
C LEU A 331 14.64 14.78 6.44
N GLU A 332 14.32 15.71 7.35
CA GLU A 332 13.02 16.39 7.46
C GLU A 332 12.84 17.43 6.35
N THR A 333 12.93 17.00 5.09
CA THR A 333 12.60 17.84 3.94
C THR A 333 11.09 18.07 3.87
N LEU A 334 10.67 19.21 3.31
CA LEU A 334 9.24 19.55 3.15
C LEU A 334 8.45 18.47 2.39
N GLU A 335 9.09 17.83 1.40
CA GLU A 335 8.51 16.72 0.63
C GLU A 335 8.25 15.50 1.53
N ASN A 336 9.24 15.09 2.33
CA ASN A 336 9.10 13.96 3.25
C ASN A 336 8.08 14.20 4.37
N LEU A 337 7.91 15.45 4.81
CA LEU A 337 6.89 15.84 5.78
C LEU A 337 5.48 15.74 5.18
N LYS A 338 5.34 16.07 3.88
CA LYS A 338 4.08 15.97 3.15
C LYS A 338 3.68 14.54 2.83
N ASP A 339 4.63 13.73 2.36
CA ASP A 339 4.42 12.30 2.11
C ASP A 339 5.52 11.45 2.78
N PRO A 340 5.25 10.89 3.98
CA PRO A 340 6.22 10.06 4.68
C PRO A 340 6.53 8.75 3.94
N LEU A 341 5.70 8.31 2.99
CA LEU A 341 5.89 7.07 2.23
C LEU A 341 6.81 7.26 1.01
N GLU A 342 7.11 8.50 0.61
CA GLU A 342 7.97 8.77 -0.54
C GLU A 342 9.35 8.11 -0.39
N PHE A 343 9.91 8.17 0.82
CA PHE A 343 11.17 7.50 1.17
C PHE A 343 11.12 5.98 0.94
N VAL A 344 9.98 5.34 1.24
CA VAL A 344 9.77 3.91 0.99
C VAL A 344 9.63 3.66 -0.52
N ASN A 345 9.00 4.58 -1.23
CA ASN A 345 8.76 4.45 -2.67
C ASN A 345 10.01 4.60 -3.53
N LYS A 346 11.02 5.34 -3.07
CA LYS A 346 12.33 5.51 -3.73
C LYS A 346 13.21 4.24 -3.69
N GLN A 347 12.95 3.31 -2.76
CA GLN A 347 13.71 2.05 -2.65
C GLN A 347 13.40 1.09 -3.83
N PRO A 348 14.38 0.26 -4.23
CA PRO A 348 14.18 -0.70 -5.31
C PRO A 348 13.18 -1.80 -4.91
N LEU A 349 12.47 -2.33 -5.90
CA LEU A 349 11.63 -3.52 -5.71
C LEU A 349 12.52 -4.74 -5.40
N ILE A 350 12.06 -5.60 -4.50
CA ILE A 350 12.75 -6.82 -4.11
C ILE A 350 12.76 -7.79 -5.31
N SER A 351 13.91 -7.93 -5.94
CA SER A 351 14.16 -8.96 -6.95
C SER A 351 14.89 -10.13 -6.30
N LEU A 352 14.22 -11.27 -6.15
CA LEU A 352 14.83 -12.42 -5.47
C LEU A 352 16.02 -12.98 -6.28
N PRO A 353 17.20 -13.15 -5.65
CA PRO A 353 18.39 -13.68 -6.34
C PRO A 353 18.32 -15.19 -6.58
N SER A 354 17.56 -15.91 -5.78
CA SER A 354 17.26 -17.33 -5.95
C SER A 354 15.76 -17.51 -6.05
N ILE A 355 15.30 -18.37 -6.96
CA ILE A 355 13.88 -18.59 -7.20
C ILE A 355 13.50 -19.97 -6.65
N PRO A 356 12.36 -20.11 -5.95
CA PRO A 356 11.82 -21.41 -5.54
C PRO A 356 11.74 -22.40 -6.72
N PRO A 357 12.30 -23.62 -6.60
CA PRO A 357 12.48 -24.51 -7.76
C PRO A 357 11.19 -25.18 -8.26
N PHE A 358 10.14 -25.26 -7.43
CA PHE A 358 8.95 -26.06 -7.73
C PHE A 358 7.75 -25.25 -8.22
N PHE A 359 7.68 -23.96 -7.89
CA PHE A 359 6.50 -23.16 -8.20
C PHE A 359 6.47 -22.76 -9.69
N PRO A 360 5.36 -22.95 -10.41
CA PRO A 360 5.33 -22.81 -11.86
C PRO A 360 5.25 -21.37 -12.38
N ASP A 361 4.79 -20.40 -11.57
CA ASP A 361 4.53 -19.03 -12.01
C ASP A 361 5.60 -18.06 -11.47
N LEU A 362 6.54 -17.69 -12.34
CA LEU A 362 7.66 -16.80 -12.01
C LEU A 362 7.21 -15.34 -11.87
N GLU A 363 6.26 -14.90 -12.68
CA GLU A 363 5.75 -13.53 -12.66
C GLU A 363 5.04 -13.24 -11.33
N TYR A 364 4.31 -14.22 -10.81
CA TYR A 364 3.72 -14.13 -9.48
C TYR A 364 4.78 -13.96 -8.39
N ILE A 365 5.90 -14.69 -8.46
CA ILE A 365 6.99 -14.59 -7.48
C ILE A 365 7.64 -13.21 -7.51
N GLU A 366 7.91 -12.68 -8.70
CA GLU A 366 8.54 -11.37 -8.86
C GLU A 366 7.65 -10.22 -8.36
N SER A 367 6.34 -10.33 -8.57
CA SER A 367 5.37 -9.30 -8.15
C SER A 367 5.00 -9.38 -6.66
N ASN A 368 5.09 -10.56 -6.04
CA ASN A 368 4.70 -10.82 -4.64
C ASN A 368 5.87 -11.22 -3.75
N SER A 369 7.10 -10.89 -4.15
CA SER A 369 8.30 -11.08 -3.36
C SER A 369 8.31 -10.13 -2.16
N GLY A 370 8.75 -10.66 -1.01
CA GLY A 370 8.95 -9.86 0.20
C GLY A 370 8.24 -10.41 1.43
N TRP A 371 7.80 -9.51 2.29
CA TRP A 371 7.20 -9.85 3.58
C TRP A 371 5.86 -9.20 3.79
N LEU A 372 4.93 -9.94 4.39
CA LEU A 372 3.68 -9.41 4.89
C LEU A 372 3.89 -8.89 6.32
N ALA A 373 3.63 -7.61 6.54
CA ALA A 373 3.67 -6.97 7.85
C ALA A 373 2.27 -6.85 8.44
N LEU A 374 2.12 -7.28 9.68
CA LEU A 374 0.89 -7.27 10.47
C LEU A 374 1.15 -6.50 11.76
N LEU A 375 0.36 -5.45 11.99
CA LEU A 375 0.36 -4.73 13.27
C LEU A 375 -0.74 -5.30 14.16
N VAL A 376 -0.35 -5.86 15.30
CA VAL A 376 -1.25 -6.54 16.24
C VAL A 376 -1.19 -5.82 17.58
N SER A 377 -2.35 -5.58 18.19
CA SER A 377 -2.43 -5.05 19.56
C SER A 377 -2.05 -6.15 20.54
N GLN A 378 -1.10 -5.87 21.45
CA GLN A 378 -0.61 -6.88 22.39
C GLN A 378 -1.67 -7.25 23.44
N ARG A 379 -2.59 -6.34 23.74
CA ARG A 379 -3.63 -6.52 24.78
C ARG A 379 -4.65 -7.61 24.41
N ASP A 380 -5.09 -7.63 23.15
CA ASP A 380 -6.19 -8.48 22.68
C ASP A 380 -5.78 -9.42 21.53
N ASN A 381 -4.51 -9.38 21.10
CA ASN A 381 -3.97 -10.15 19.99
C ASN A 381 -4.76 -9.96 18.68
N LYS A 382 -5.38 -8.79 18.50
CA LYS A 382 -6.15 -8.45 17.29
C LYS A 382 -5.34 -7.58 16.36
N ILE A 383 -5.54 -7.80 15.06
CA ILE A 383 -4.94 -6.98 14.01
C ILE A 383 -5.55 -5.58 14.08
N VAL A 384 -4.68 -4.57 14.13
CA VAL A 384 -5.04 -3.15 14.23
C VAL A 384 -5.16 -2.54 12.84
N GLU A 385 -4.24 -2.90 11.95
CA GLU A 385 -4.13 -2.35 10.59
C GLU A 385 -4.19 -3.45 9.53
N ILE A 386 -4.70 -3.09 8.34
CA ILE A 386 -4.73 -4.01 7.19
C ILE A 386 -3.28 -4.40 6.84
N PRO A 387 -3.00 -5.69 6.59
CA PRO A 387 -1.68 -6.19 6.25
C PRO A 387 -1.05 -5.39 5.12
N LYS A 388 0.23 -5.04 5.26
CA LYS A 388 0.98 -4.31 4.23
C LYS A 388 2.12 -5.18 3.71
N LEU A 389 2.25 -5.23 2.39
CA LEU A 389 3.34 -5.94 1.74
C LEU A 389 4.59 -5.05 1.73
N LEU A 390 5.66 -5.55 2.32
CA LEU A 390 7.01 -5.04 2.21
C LEU A 390 7.66 -5.72 1.00
N ASN A 391 7.57 -5.08 -0.15
CA ASN A 391 8.14 -5.53 -1.43
C ASN A 391 9.24 -4.59 -1.97
N LYS A 392 9.61 -3.54 -1.23
CA LYS A 392 10.67 -2.60 -1.58
C LYS A 392 11.75 -2.60 -0.51
N ALA A 393 12.97 -2.96 -0.89
CA ALA A 393 14.14 -2.99 -0.02
C ALA A 393 15.40 -3.25 -0.85
N ASP A 394 16.55 -2.82 -0.33
CA ASP A 394 17.84 -3.11 -0.95
C ASP A 394 18.37 -4.50 -0.54
N LEU A 395 18.73 -5.31 -1.53
CA LEU A 395 19.28 -6.65 -1.38
C LEU A 395 20.80 -6.71 -1.59
N SER A 396 21.45 -5.57 -1.88
CA SER A 396 22.90 -5.46 -2.10
C SER A 396 23.72 -6.10 -0.97
N ASN A 397 23.23 -6.00 0.27
CA ASN A 397 23.82 -6.57 1.46
C ASN A 397 24.04 -8.08 1.39
N LEU A 398 23.24 -8.83 0.62
CA LEU A 398 23.38 -10.29 0.49
C LEU A 398 24.73 -10.71 -0.10
N TYR A 399 25.34 -9.84 -0.91
CA TYR A 399 26.61 -10.09 -1.58
C TYR A 399 27.83 -9.61 -0.77
N LEU A 400 27.61 -8.94 0.36
CA LEU A 400 28.71 -8.45 1.20
C LEU A 400 29.37 -9.60 1.98
N SER A 401 30.68 -9.48 2.19
CA SER A 401 31.40 -10.33 3.14
C SER A 401 30.91 -10.07 4.57
N ASN A 402 31.11 -11.02 5.49
CA ASN A 402 30.68 -10.85 6.89
C ASN A 402 31.38 -9.65 7.56
N ASP A 403 32.62 -9.36 7.19
CA ASP A 403 33.37 -8.24 7.77
C ASP A 403 32.93 -6.91 7.18
N ASP A 404 32.65 -6.84 5.86
CA ASP A 404 32.09 -5.65 5.22
C ASP A 404 30.69 -5.31 5.76
N PHE A 405 29.86 -6.34 5.98
CA PHE A 405 28.52 -6.21 6.55
C PHE A 405 28.55 -5.64 7.99
N LEU A 406 29.56 -6.03 8.79
CA LEU A 406 29.69 -5.59 10.18
C LEU A 406 30.38 -4.22 10.36
N SER A 407 31.14 -3.74 9.37
CA SER A 407 32.11 -2.66 9.57
C SER A 407 31.73 -1.29 9.01
N SER A 408 30.86 -1.17 7.97
CA SER A 408 30.30 0.14 7.53
C SER A 408 29.45 0.16 6.26
N LYS A 409 29.53 -0.86 5.39
CA LYS A 409 28.95 -0.80 4.03
C LYS A 409 27.51 -1.32 3.92
N ALA A 410 26.90 -1.72 5.04
CA ALA A 410 25.55 -2.26 5.01
C ALA A 410 24.53 -1.14 4.73
N HIS A 411 23.68 -1.36 3.73
CA HIS A 411 22.58 -0.46 3.37
C HIS A 411 21.35 -0.73 4.24
N VAL A 412 20.76 0.33 4.80
CA VAL A 412 19.56 0.28 5.64
C VAL A 412 18.33 0.55 4.79
N SER A 413 17.40 -0.40 4.83
CA SER A 413 16.09 -0.26 4.19
C SER A 413 15.06 0.23 5.21
N THR A 414 14.03 0.91 4.71
CA THR A 414 12.98 1.48 5.55
C THR A 414 11.62 1.04 5.09
N PHE A 415 10.78 0.64 6.03
CA PHE A 415 9.40 0.30 5.79
C PHE A 415 8.51 1.10 6.73
N LYS A 416 7.44 1.66 6.19
CA LYS A 416 6.50 2.48 6.96
C LYS A 416 5.07 2.01 6.77
N ILE A 417 4.30 2.03 7.84
CA ILE A 417 2.85 1.82 7.83
C ILE A 417 2.21 3.07 8.42
N GLN A 418 1.38 3.75 7.63
CA GLN A 418 0.51 4.79 8.14
C GLN A 418 -0.70 4.15 8.80
N LEU A 419 -0.94 4.48 10.06
CA LEU A 419 -2.11 3.99 10.79
C LEU A 419 -3.35 4.76 10.31
N GLN A 420 -4.44 4.03 10.07
CA GLN A 420 -5.74 4.59 9.74
C GLN A 420 -6.44 5.14 10.99
N SER A 421 -6.22 4.48 12.13
CA SER A 421 -6.74 4.95 13.41
C SER A 421 -5.78 5.97 14.04
N PRO A 422 -6.27 7.10 14.55
CA PRO A 422 -5.44 8.08 15.23
C PRO A 422 -4.87 7.51 16.54
N ALA A 423 -3.84 8.19 17.06
CA ALA A 423 -3.29 7.88 18.38
C ALA A 423 -4.39 7.97 19.46
N PRO A 424 -4.33 7.14 20.50
CA PRO A 424 -5.28 7.18 21.61
C PRO A 424 -5.40 8.59 22.24
N LYS A 425 -6.59 8.86 22.79
CA LYS A 425 -6.91 10.15 23.43
C LYS A 425 -6.20 10.33 24.77
N GLU A 426 -6.04 9.25 25.52
CA GLU A 426 -5.45 9.29 26.85
C GLU A 426 -3.92 9.19 26.72
N PRO A 427 -3.16 10.06 27.39
CA PRO A 427 -1.72 9.91 27.52
C PRO A 427 -1.38 8.58 28.18
N GLY A 428 -0.38 7.88 27.65
CA GLY A 428 -0.02 6.56 28.14
C GLY A 428 0.85 5.76 27.19
N VAL A 429 1.26 4.58 27.65
CA VAL A 429 2.06 3.64 26.86
C VAL A 429 1.15 2.53 26.32
N TYR A 430 1.05 2.46 25.01
CA TYR A 430 0.27 1.44 24.30
C TYR A 430 1.18 0.42 23.65
N HIS A 431 0.94 -0.86 23.91
CA HIS A 431 1.81 -1.95 23.44
C HIS A 431 1.24 -2.66 22.22
N PHE A 432 2.07 -2.76 21.19
CA PHE A 432 1.79 -3.44 19.93
C PHE A 432 2.87 -4.48 19.63
N ARG A 433 2.57 -5.37 18.69
CA ARG A 433 3.49 -6.34 18.09
C ARG A 433 3.47 -6.16 16.59
N LEU A 434 4.63 -5.89 16.01
CA LEU A 434 4.85 -5.91 14.57
C LEU A 434 5.32 -7.31 14.18
N ILE A 435 4.43 -8.07 13.54
CA ILE A 435 4.72 -9.41 13.05
C ILE A 435 5.00 -9.31 11.56
N ILE A 436 6.18 -9.73 11.12
CA ILE A 436 6.57 -9.69 9.70
C ILE A 436 6.92 -11.09 9.25
N ARG A 437 6.24 -11.52 8.19
CA ARG A 437 6.26 -12.89 7.71
C ARG A 437 6.59 -12.86 6.22
N ASN A 438 7.69 -13.50 5.80
CA ASN A 438 8.03 -13.63 4.37
C ASN A 438 6.90 -14.32 3.59
N LEU A 439 6.65 -14.07 2.31
CA LEU A 439 5.62 -14.81 1.57
C LEU A 439 6.14 -16.09 0.90
N ILE A 440 7.45 -16.22 0.77
CA ILE A 440 8.11 -17.21 -0.09
C ILE A 440 8.94 -18.18 0.74
N TYR A 441 9.83 -17.70 1.60
CA TYR A 441 10.80 -18.51 2.34
C TYR A 441 10.40 -18.76 3.79
N PHE A 442 10.84 -19.89 4.32
CA PHE A 442 10.85 -20.16 5.75
C PHE A 442 12.14 -19.64 6.41
N GLY A 443 12.02 -19.14 7.65
CA GLY A 443 13.16 -18.72 8.49
C GLY A 443 13.42 -17.21 8.54
N SER A 444 12.81 -16.42 7.65
CA SER A 444 12.92 -14.95 7.64
C SER A 444 11.74 -14.25 8.31
N ASP A 445 11.27 -14.79 9.43
CA ASP A 445 10.15 -14.22 10.16
C ASP A 445 10.62 -13.47 11.40
N ILE A 446 9.99 -12.33 11.68
CA ILE A 446 10.27 -11.53 12.87
C ILE A 446 8.98 -11.16 13.58
N ASP A 447 9.11 -10.96 14.88
CA ASP A 447 8.01 -10.64 15.77
C ASP A 447 8.55 -9.67 16.84
N ILE A 448 8.24 -8.39 16.66
CA ILE A 448 8.87 -7.28 17.39
C ILE A 448 7.82 -6.63 18.29
N PRO A 449 7.98 -6.63 19.62
CA PRO A 449 7.17 -5.79 20.49
C PRO A 449 7.58 -4.33 20.30
N VAL A 450 6.60 -3.45 20.12
CA VAL A 450 6.79 -2.00 19.93
C VAL A 450 5.78 -1.24 20.79
N SER A 451 6.23 -0.21 21.48
CA SER A 451 5.38 0.65 22.31
C SER A 451 5.19 2.02 21.68
N MET A 452 3.96 2.51 21.69
CA MET A 452 3.61 3.89 21.38
C MET A 452 3.46 4.65 22.69
N GLU A 453 4.29 5.66 22.91
CA GLU A 453 4.20 6.53 24.08
C GLU A 453 3.49 7.83 23.67
N VAL A 454 2.23 7.97 24.08
CA VAL A 454 1.42 9.16 23.85
C VAL A 454 1.64 10.11 25.02
N LYS A 455 2.13 11.32 24.74
CA LYS A 455 2.30 12.39 25.73
C LYS A 455 1.53 13.61 25.27
N GLU A 456 1.02 14.37 26.23
CA GLU A 456 0.47 15.68 25.93
C GLU A 456 1.57 16.56 25.34
N ASN A 457 1.21 17.38 24.35
CA ASN A 457 2.15 18.35 23.84
C ASN A 457 2.58 19.25 25.00
N PRO A 458 3.89 19.55 25.12
CA PRO A 458 4.29 20.61 26.03
C PRO A 458 3.50 21.86 25.63
N THR A 459 2.78 22.44 26.59
CA THR A 459 2.21 23.77 26.42
C THR A 459 3.34 24.67 25.95
N VAL A 460 3.19 25.28 24.78
CA VAL A 460 4.13 26.31 24.36
C VAL A 460 3.93 27.43 25.37
N ASP A 461 4.88 27.62 26.28
CA ASP A 461 4.86 28.78 27.17
C ASP A 461 4.77 30.02 26.27
N SER A 462 3.67 30.75 26.38
CA SER A 462 3.43 32.02 25.69
C SER A 462 4.56 33.03 25.90
N ASP A 463 5.36 32.82 26.94
CA ASP A 463 6.50 33.63 27.38
C ASP A 463 7.70 33.60 26.42
N VAL A 464 7.78 32.65 25.48
CA VAL A 464 8.94 32.52 24.56
C VAL A 464 9.08 33.71 23.60
N TYR A 465 7.98 34.42 23.30
CA TYR A 465 8.03 35.61 22.44
C TYR A 465 8.29 36.92 23.18
N GLY A 466 8.41 36.90 24.52
CA GLY A 466 8.68 38.10 25.32
C GLY A 466 7.64 39.22 25.14
N ILE A 467 6.45 38.88 24.63
CA ILE A 467 5.31 39.77 24.55
C ILE A 467 4.59 39.59 25.88
N GLU A 468 4.91 40.45 26.85
CA GLU A 468 4.13 40.51 28.09
C GLU A 468 2.70 40.92 27.76
N ASP A 469 1.71 40.20 28.29
CA ASP A 469 0.31 40.58 28.17
C ASP A 469 0.12 42.01 28.72
N PRO A 470 -0.59 42.89 28.00
CA PRO A 470 -0.76 44.27 28.43
C PRO A 470 -1.51 44.31 29.76
N ASN A 471 -0.98 45.09 30.71
CA ASN A 471 -1.65 45.33 31.99
C ASN A 471 -3.03 45.94 31.77
N GLU A 472 -4.01 45.53 32.60
CA GLU A 472 -5.40 45.98 32.56
C GLU A 472 -5.54 47.52 32.56
N ASP A 473 -4.65 48.22 33.27
CA ASP A 473 -4.62 49.69 33.37
C ASP A 473 -3.97 50.42 32.18
N SER A 474 -3.43 49.71 31.19
CA SER A 474 -2.88 50.32 29.98
C SER A 474 -3.94 50.49 28.90
N ILE A 475 -3.80 51.49 28.02
CA ILE A 475 -4.65 51.64 26.82
C ILE A 475 -4.65 50.36 25.97
N ALA A 476 -3.52 49.65 25.94
CA ALA A 476 -3.40 48.36 25.28
C ALA A 476 -4.22 47.26 25.99
N GLY A 477 -4.29 47.28 27.32
CA GLY A 477 -5.10 46.36 28.12
C GLY A 477 -6.59 46.59 27.89
N ALA A 478 -7.06 47.84 27.94
CA ALA A 478 -8.45 48.17 27.67
C ALA A 478 -8.91 47.75 26.25
N MET A 479 -8.03 47.89 25.23
CA MET A 479 -8.34 47.40 23.89
C MET A 479 -8.33 45.87 23.77
N ALA A 480 -7.47 45.18 24.52
CA ALA A 480 -7.41 43.72 24.57
C ALA A 480 -8.64 43.13 25.27
N THR A 481 -9.08 43.73 26.39
CA THR A 481 -10.31 43.33 27.09
C THR A 481 -11.55 43.50 26.21
N LEU A 482 -11.63 44.58 25.43
CA LEU A 482 -12.72 44.80 24.46
C LEU A 482 -12.72 43.79 23.30
N ARG A 483 -11.57 43.19 22.98
CA ARG A 483 -11.43 42.13 21.96
C ARG A 483 -11.56 40.71 22.53
N GLY A 484 -11.65 40.56 23.85
CA GLY A 484 -11.67 39.26 24.52
C GLY A 484 -10.30 38.58 24.62
N GLU A 485 -9.21 39.34 24.48
CA GLU A 485 -7.84 38.85 24.64
C GLU A 485 -7.43 38.87 26.14
N PRO A 486 -6.52 37.96 26.58
CA PRO A 486 -6.08 37.89 27.98
C PRO A 486 -5.31 39.15 28.40
N VAL A 487 -5.58 39.64 29.61
CA VAL A 487 -4.90 40.79 30.23
C VAL A 487 -4.44 40.45 31.65
N LYS A 488 -3.33 41.06 32.07
CA LYS A 488 -2.78 40.85 33.42
C LYS A 488 -3.52 41.72 34.44
N ARG A 489 -4.18 41.07 35.41
CA ARG A 489 -4.86 41.74 36.53
C ARG A 489 -3.85 42.36 37.48
N PHE A 490 -4.12 43.58 37.94
CA PHE A 490 -3.30 44.26 38.95
C PHE A 490 -3.81 43.92 40.35
N GLU A 491 -2.99 43.25 41.17
CA GLU A 491 -3.28 43.06 42.59
C GLU A 491 -2.89 44.31 43.38
N ASN A 492 -3.89 45.04 43.90
CA ASN A 492 -3.66 46.19 44.77
C ASN A 492 -3.23 45.72 46.17
N GLU A 493 -1.98 45.98 46.52
CA GLU A 493 -1.38 45.70 47.82
C GLU A 493 -1.79 46.76 48.88
N TYR A 494 -3.07 47.13 48.99
CA TYR A 494 -3.65 47.88 50.11
C TYR A 494 -5.17 47.70 50.19
N GLU A 495 -5.65 46.65 50.85
CA GLU A 495 -6.77 46.75 51.80
C GLU A 495 -6.80 45.49 52.69
N SER A 496 -6.86 45.74 54.00
CA SER A 496 -6.75 44.79 55.09
C SER A 496 -8.13 44.52 55.69
N SER A 497 -8.29 43.28 56.16
CA SER A 497 -9.14 42.77 57.25
C SER A 497 -10.66 42.82 57.11
N ASP A 498 -11.31 41.66 57.00
CA ASP A 498 -11.90 40.98 58.17
C ASP A 498 -12.33 39.53 57.85
N ASP A 499 -11.76 38.62 58.66
CA ASP A 499 -12.27 37.39 59.29
C ASP A 499 -13.19 36.36 58.59
N GLU A 500 -12.63 35.16 58.54
CA GLU A 500 -13.11 33.85 59.02
C GLU A 500 -14.41 33.20 58.48
N ASP A 501 -14.17 31.96 58.02
CA ASP A 501 -14.92 30.72 58.24
C ASP A 501 -15.61 30.03 57.05
N ASP A 502 -15.33 28.72 57.08
CA ASP A 502 -15.56 27.65 56.14
C ASP A 502 -17.05 27.25 55.93
N ASP A 503 -17.19 26.46 54.86
CA ASP A 503 -18.16 25.38 54.64
C ASP A 503 -19.43 25.61 53.79
N ASP A 504 -19.41 24.86 52.69
CA ASP A 504 -20.44 23.97 52.15
C ASP A 504 -21.51 24.46 51.15
N HIS A 505 -21.35 23.88 49.95
CA HIS A 505 -22.35 23.28 49.07
C HIS A 505 -23.56 24.11 48.59
N SER A 506 -23.63 24.30 47.26
CA SER A 506 -24.77 23.80 46.49
C SER A 506 -24.46 23.66 45.00
N ASP A 507 -24.79 22.48 44.47
CA ASP A 507 -24.97 22.19 43.05
C ASP A 507 -25.90 23.23 42.38
N THR A 508 -25.78 23.40 41.06
CA THR A 508 -26.85 23.10 40.08
C THR A 508 -26.61 23.84 38.74
N ASP A 509 -26.50 23.04 37.69
CA ASP A 509 -26.90 23.20 36.28
C ASP A 509 -26.45 24.39 35.40
N SER A 510 -25.66 23.99 34.40
CA SER A 510 -25.80 24.29 32.96
C SER A 510 -26.94 25.22 32.51
N VAL A 511 -26.57 26.29 31.79
CA VAL A 511 -27.30 26.75 30.61
C VAL A 511 -26.35 27.36 29.57
N ASP A 512 -26.32 26.73 28.40
CA ASP A 512 -25.72 27.24 27.16
C ASP A 512 -26.40 28.55 26.74
N LEU A 513 -25.61 29.59 26.48
CA LEU A 513 -26.09 30.86 25.92
C LEU A 513 -25.62 30.99 24.47
N TRP A 514 -26.33 30.33 23.56
CA TRP A 514 -26.35 30.69 22.14
C TRP A 514 -27.69 31.39 21.88
N THR A 515 -27.66 32.68 21.59
CA THR A 515 -28.83 33.45 21.14
C THR A 515 -28.68 33.81 19.67
N ASP A 516 -29.84 33.76 19.01
CA ASP A 516 -30.05 33.66 17.58
C ASP A 516 -29.63 34.91 16.79
N LEU A 517 -29.11 34.66 15.59
CA LEU A 517 -28.91 35.67 14.55
C LEU A 517 -30.22 35.80 13.73
N ASP A 518 -30.93 36.91 13.90
CA ASP A 518 -32.08 37.29 13.08
C ASP A 518 -31.63 37.65 11.65
N THR A 519 -32.15 36.94 10.65
CA THR A 519 -32.14 37.35 9.25
C THR A 519 -33.58 37.37 8.71
N ASP A 520 -34.22 38.53 8.82
CA ASP A 520 -35.47 38.85 8.11
C ASP A 520 -35.17 39.37 6.71
N THR A 521 -35.67 38.67 5.68
CA THR A 521 -36.00 39.30 4.39
C THR A 521 -37.29 38.68 3.86
N GLU A 522 -38.36 39.46 3.97
CA GLU A 522 -39.68 39.21 3.39
C GLU A 522 -39.62 39.35 1.85
N VAL A 523 -40.22 38.40 1.12
CA VAL A 523 -40.87 38.66 -0.17
C VAL A 523 -42.14 37.80 -0.24
N GLU A 524 -43.29 38.45 -0.10
CA GLU A 524 -44.59 37.91 -0.44
C GLU A 524 -44.77 37.88 -1.97
N GLU A 525 -45.19 36.74 -2.53
CA GLU A 525 -45.90 36.73 -3.81
C GLU A 525 -47.23 35.99 -3.63
N ASP A 526 -48.29 36.79 -3.66
CA ASP A 526 -49.69 36.40 -3.67
C ASP A 526 -50.05 35.51 -4.87
N THR A 527 -50.87 34.52 -4.59
CA THR A 527 -51.64 33.78 -5.60
C THR A 527 -52.97 34.50 -5.81
N LEU A 528 -53.37 34.74 -7.08
CA LEU A 528 -54.71 34.45 -7.61
C LEU A 528 -54.92 34.95 -9.07
N LYS A 529 -55.35 34.00 -9.91
CA LYS A 529 -55.93 34.03 -11.26
C LYS A 529 -55.00 33.95 -12.48
#